data_AF-A0A353VZ28-F1
#
_entry.id   AF-A0A353VZ28-F1
#
_cell.length_a   1.000
_cell.length_b   1.000
_cell.length_c   1.000
_cell.angle_alpha   90.00
_cell.angle_beta   90.00
_cell.angle_gamma   90.00
#
_symmetry.space_group_name_H-M   'P 1'
#
loop_
_entity.id
_entity.type
_entity.pdbx_description
1 polymer ?
#
loop_
_entity_poly.entity_id
_entity_poly.type
_entity_poly.pdbx_seq_one_letter_code
_entity_poly.pdbx_strand_id
1 'polypeptide(L)'
;MNGNHADSVWNMEALTVLQEIFGEEFRNHTYIADSKLLNRPNLEVLNRQGSEVRFISHIPANFAGKLAERYRSIARERNQWTDLGQCCTEEEAGKRATYRSQR
;
A
#
# COMPACT_ATOMS: atom_id res chain seq x y z
N MET A 1 22.40 18.67 3.94
CA MET A 1 21.13 18.01 3.55
C MET A 1 20.10 18.40 4.57
N ASN A 2 19.09 19.18 4.16
CA ASN A 2 18.13 19.79 5.08
C ASN A 2 16.95 18.84 5.14
N GLY A 3 16.65 18.27 6.30
CA GLY A 3 15.59 17.26 6.53
C GLY A 3 14.15 17.74 6.33
N ASN A 4 13.94 18.75 5.49
CA ASN A 4 12.65 19.35 5.15
C ASN A 4 12.08 18.81 3.84
N HIS A 5 12.73 17.84 3.22
CA HIS A 5 12.26 17.25 1.99
C HIS A 5 11.24 16.16 2.33
N ALA A 6 9.96 16.42 2.04
CA ALA A 6 8.88 15.52 2.42
C ALA A 6 9.07 14.13 1.78
N ASP A 7 8.75 13.07 2.52
CA ASP A 7 8.88 11.68 2.08
C ASP A 7 8.22 11.43 0.71
N SER A 8 7.14 12.14 0.41
CA SER A 8 6.44 12.06 -0.87
C SER A 8 7.31 12.49 -2.06
N VAL A 9 8.18 13.49 -1.87
CA VAL A 9 9.04 14.03 -2.93
C VAL A 9 10.24 13.13 -3.15
N TRP A 10 10.89 12.67 -2.07
CA TRP A 10 11.95 11.65 -2.15
C TRP A 10 11.46 10.39 -2.85
N ASN A 11 10.23 9.96 -2.54
CA ASN A 11 9.65 8.79 -3.16
C ASN A 11 9.43 8.97 -4.67
N MET A 12 9.03 10.17 -5.10
CA MET A 12 8.86 10.50 -6.52
C MET A 12 10.20 10.44 -7.27
N GLU A 13 11.24 11.03 -6.68
CA GLU A 13 12.60 11.01 -7.24
C GLU A 13 13.14 9.58 -7.32
N ALA A 14 12.97 8.79 -6.26
CA ALA A 14 13.35 7.38 -6.25
C ALA A 14 12.62 6.58 -7.35
N LEU A 15 11.31 6.78 -7.52
CA LEU A 15 10.56 6.12 -8.59
C LEU A 15 11.08 6.49 -9.98
N THR A 16 11.44 7.74 -10.18
CA THR A 16 12.00 8.22 -11.46
C THR A 16 13.34 7.56 -11.75
N VAL A 17 14.23 7.51 -10.75
CA VAL A 17 15.54 6.85 -10.88
C VAL A 17 15.38 5.35 -11.13
N LEU A 18 14.45 4.68 -10.44
CA LEU A 18 14.18 3.26 -10.67
C LEU A 18 13.63 2.99 -12.08
N GLN A 19 12.78 3.87 -12.61
CA GLN A 19 12.32 3.79 -13.99
C GLN A 19 13.49 3.90 -14.99
N GLU A 20 14.45 4.78 -14.73
CA GLU A 20 15.65 4.92 -15.58
C GLU A 20 16.55 3.68 -15.51
N ILE A 21 16.75 3.11 -14.31
CA ILE A 21 17.60 1.92 -14.11
C ILE A 21 16.99 0.68 -14.76
N PHE A 22 15.68 0.46 -14.57
CA PHE A 22 15.02 -0.75 -15.05
C PHE A 22 14.47 -0.63 -16.48
N GLY A 23 14.29 0.59 -17.00
CA GLY A 23 13.74 0.82 -18.33
C GLY A 23 12.41 0.08 -18.53
N GLU A 24 12.28 -0.66 -19.63
CA GLU A 24 11.06 -1.42 -19.94
C GLU A 24 10.75 -2.53 -18.92
N GLU A 25 11.75 -3.04 -18.19
CA GLU A 25 11.54 -4.09 -17.18
C GLU A 25 10.83 -3.55 -15.92
N PHE A 26 10.75 -2.22 -15.76
CA PHE A 26 10.07 -1.62 -14.63
C PHE A 26 8.61 -2.08 -14.52
N ARG A 27 7.93 -2.31 -15.66
CA ARG A 27 6.54 -2.81 -15.70
C ARG A 27 6.35 -4.21 -15.12
N ASN A 28 7.41 -5.00 -15.06
CA ASN A 28 7.37 -6.36 -14.53
C ASN A 28 7.39 -6.38 -12.99
N HIS A 29 7.71 -5.25 -12.36
CA HIS A 29 7.81 -5.12 -10.91
C HIS A 29 6.47 -4.76 -10.25
N THR A 30 6.43 -4.85 -8.92
CA THR A 30 5.31 -4.40 -8.10
C THR A 30 5.81 -3.44 -7.04
N TYR A 31 5.32 -2.21 -7.07
CA TYR A 31 5.66 -1.16 -6.13
C TYR A 31 4.78 -1.26 -4.87
N ILE A 32 5.38 -1.46 -3.70
CA ILE A 32 4.64 -1.60 -2.43
C ILE A 32 4.96 -0.40 -1.55
N ALA A 33 3.92 0.35 -1.14
CA ALA A 33 4.11 1.59 -0.39
C ALA A 33 2.97 1.92 0.57
N ASP A 34 3.25 2.82 1.51
CA ASP A 34 2.23 3.39 2.38
C ASP A 34 1.28 4.31 1.60
N SER A 35 0.03 4.39 2.08
CA SER A 35 -1.03 5.23 1.51
C SER A 35 -0.66 6.70 1.33
N LYS A 36 0.22 7.26 2.18
CA LYS A 36 0.68 8.65 2.07
C LYS A 36 1.52 8.91 0.82
N LEU A 37 2.14 7.86 0.27
CA LEU A 37 2.97 7.94 -0.92
C LEU A 37 2.16 7.80 -2.22
N LEU A 38 0.88 7.40 -2.13
CA LEU A 38 -0.05 7.38 -3.27
C LEU A 38 -0.78 8.71 -3.45
N ASN A 39 -0.01 9.76 -3.72
CA ASN A 39 -0.53 11.04 -4.15
C ASN A 39 -0.52 11.15 -5.68
N ARG A 40 -1.20 12.17 -6.22
CA ARG A 40 -1.32 12.36 -7.67
C ARG A 40 0.03 12.41 -8.40
N PRO A 41 1.03 13.21 -7.97
CA PRO A 41 2.35 13.20 -8.61
C PRO A 41 2.98 11.81 -8.71
N ASN A 42 2.95 11.03 -7.63
CA ASN A 42 3.53 9.68 -7.64
C ASN A 42 2.73 8.73 -8.55
N LEU A 43 1.41 8.84 -8.57
CA LEU A 43 0.57 8.04 -9.48
C LEU A 43 0.81 8.39 -10.96
N GLU A 44 1.12 9.64 -11.29
CA GLU A 44 1.47 10.06 -12.65
C GLU A 44 2.80 9.43 -13.10
N VAL A 45 3.78 9.33 -12.19
CA VAL A 45 5.04 8.61 -12.45
C VAL A 45 4.78 7.11 -12.63
N LEU A 46 4.03 6.48 -11.72
CA LEU A 46 3.73 5.05 -11.75
C LEU A 46 2.93 4.60 -12.99
N ASN A 47 2.16 5.52 -13.62
CA ASN A 47 1.34 5.24 -14.81
C ASN A 47 1.88 5.90 -16.09
N ARG A 48 3.14 6.35 -16.10
CA ARG A 48 3.74 6.93 -17.30
C ARG A 48 3.82 5.88 -18.40
N GLN A 49 3.27 6.19 -19.58
CA GLN A 49 3.19 5.28 -20.71
C GLN A 49 4.55 4.63 -21.04
N GLY A 50 4.56 3.31 -21.19
CA GLY A 50 5.77 2.52 -21.45
C GLY A 50 6.57 2.13 -20.20
N SER A 51 6.15 2.59 -19.02
CA SER A 51 6.77 2.33 -17.72
C SER A 51 5.73 2.11 -16.61
N GLU A 52 4.54 1.68 -16.99
CA GLU A 52 3.44 1.45 -16.07
C GLU A 52 3.80 0.34 -15.09
N VAL A 53 3.71 0.59 -13.79
CA VAL A 53 4.03 -0.40 -12.77
C VAL A 53 2.81 -0.71 -11.92
N ARG A 54 2.65 -1.99 -11.59
CA ARG A 54 1.63 -2.42 -10.62
C ARG A 54 2.03 -1.91 -9.24
N PHE A 55 1.05 -1.52 -8.44
CA PHE A 55 1.32 -1.13 -7.06
C PHE A 55 0.35 -1.76 -6.06
N ILE A 56 0.83 -1.92 -4.83
CA ILE A 56 0.05 -2.36 -3.67
C ILE A 56 0.25 -1.31 -2.58
N SER A 57 -0.85 -0.81 -2.04
CA SER A 57 -0.86 0.13 -0.94
C SER A 57 -2.14 -0.01 -0.14
N HIS A 58 -2.11 0.44 1.10
CA HIS A 58 -3.33 0.73 1.82
C HIS A 58 -4.10 1.88 1.12
N ILE A 59 -5.43 1.79 1.09
CA ILE A 59 -6.26 2.88 0.55
C ILE A 59 -6.23 4.05 1.55
N PRO A 60 -5.88 5.28 1.13
CA PRO A 60 -5.91 6.42 2.03
C PRO A 60 -7.31 6.64 2.63
N ALA A 61 -7.40 7.03 3.90
CA ALA A 61 -8.68 7.16 4.61
C ALA A 61 -9.66 8.14 3.92
N ASN A 62 -9.13 9.19 3.28
CA ASN A 62 -9.90 10.22 2.60
C ASN A 62 -10.08 9.98 1.09
N PHE A 63 -9.61 8.83 0.57
CA PHE A 63 -9.65 8.54 -0.85
C PHE A 63 -11.10 8.35 -1.36
N ALA A 64 -11.40 8.95 -2.52
CA ALA A 64 -12.64 8.76 -3.30
C ALA A 64 -13.92 8.70 -2.44
N GLY A 65 -14.18 9.75 -1.65
CA GLY A 65 -15.38 9.80 -0.81
C GLY A 65 -15.37 8.80 0.35
N LYS A 66 -14.20 8.62 0.98
CA LYS A 66 -13.97 7.69 2.10
C LYS A 66 -14.25 6.23 1.74
N LEU A 67 -13.80 5.82 0.56
CA LEU A 67 -13.95 4.45 0.05
C LEU A 67 -13.52 3.39 1.08
N ALA A 68 -12.39 3.63 1.77
CA ALA A 68 -11.89 2.74 2.82
C ALA A 68 -12.84 2.61 4.02
N GLU A 69 -13.57 3.68 4.39
CA GLU A 69 -14.61 3.61 5.43
C GLU A 69 -15.80 2.80 4.96
N ARG A 70 -16.28 3.04 3.74
CA ARG A 70 -17.41 2.30 3.15
C ARG A 70 -17.18 0.80 3.15
N TYR A 71 -16.01 0.33 2.69
CA TYR A 71 -15.70 -1.10 2.69
C TYR A 71 -15.57 -1.68 4.10
N ARG A 72 -15.04 -0.91 5.06
CA ARG A 72 -15.02 -1.32 6.48
C ARG A 72 -16.42 -1.47 7.05
N SER A 73 -17.37 -0.60 6.70
CA SER A 73 -18.76 -0.72 7.12
C SER A 73 -19.43 -1.96 6.52
N ILE A 74 -19.27 -2.19 5.21
CA ILE A 74 -19.80 -3.39 4.54
C ILE A 74 -19.24 -4.68 5.16
N ALA A 75 -17.94 -4.70 5.45
CA ALA A 75 -17.29 -5.83 6.12
C ALA A 75 -17.95 -6.11 7.49
N ARG A 76 -18.06 -5.06 8.33
CA ARG A 76 -18.72 -5.15 9.64
C ARG A 76 -20.17 -5.63 9.55
N GLU A 77 -20.95 -5.12 8.61
CA GLU A 77 -22.35 -5.51 8.41
C GLU A 77 -22.49 -6.97 7.99
N ARG A 78 -21.64 -7.43 7.07
CA ARG A 78 -21.64 -8.83 6.63
C ARG A 78 -21.19 -9.77 7.75
N ASN A 79 -20.27 -9.35 8.61
CA ASN A 79 -19.76 -10.09 9.77
C ASN A 79 -19.33 -11.55 9.46
N GLN A 80 -18.86 -11.81 8.23
CA GLN A 80 -18.41 -13.12 7.75
C GLN A 80 -16.89 -13.22 7.87
N TRP A 81 -16.39 -12.98 9.08
CA TRP A 81 -14.95 -13.01 9.34
C TRP A 81 -14.44 -14.44 9.37
N THR A 82 -13.45 -14.73 8.53
CA THR A 82 -12.71 -15.99 8.55
C THR A 82 -11.50 -15.85 9.47
N ASP A 83 -11.38 -16.74 10.43
CA ASP A 83 -10.22 -16.81 11.31
C ASP A 83 -8.99 -17.27 10.51
N LEU A 84 -7.90 -16.50 10.61
CA LEU A 84 -6.63 -16.78 9.94
C LEU A 84 -5.59 -17.40 10.89
N GLY A 85 -5.96 -17.59 12.16
CA GLY A 85 -5.08 -18.11 13.19
C GLY A 85 -4.20 -17.05 13.86
N GLN A 86 -3.15 -17.54 14.53
CA GLN A 86 -2.25 -16.74 15.36
C GLN A 86 -0.90 -16.55 14.65
N CYS A 87 -0.25 -15.41 14.89
CA CYS A 87 1.03 -15.06 14.24
C CYS A 87 2.16 -16.08 14.51
N CYS A 88 2.18 -16.68 15.70
CA CYS A 88 3.30 -17.51 16.16
C CYS A 88 2.81 -18.62 17.12
N THR A 89 3.41 -19.80 17.02
CA THR A 89 3.01 -21.02 17.76
C THR A 89 3.84 -21.33 19.01
N GLU A 90 4.94 -20.64 19.31
CA GLU A 90 5.85 -21.02 20.42
C GLU A 90 5.45 -20.51 21.81
N GLU A 91 5.28 -21.44 22.75
CA GLU A 91 5.05 -21.48 24.23
C GLU A 91 4.86 -20.24 25.13
N GLU A 92 5.22 -19.00 24.77
CA GLU A 92 4.95 -17.85 25.67
C GLU A 92 3.51 -17.33 25.51
N ALA A 93 2.60 -17.99 26.23
CA ALA A 93 1.17 -17.74 26.25
C ALA A 93 0.86 -16.53 27.14
N GLY A 94 0.54 -15.39 26.52
CA GLY A 94 0.09 -14.22 27.27
C GLY A 94 -0.80 -13.26 26.48
N LYS A 95 -0.38 -12.79 25.30
CA LYS A 95 -1.11 -11.77 24.52
C LYS A 95 -0.78 -11.85 23.03
N ARG A 96 -1.13 -12.95 22.36
CA ARG A 96 -0.86 -13.07 20.90
C ARG A 96 -1.98 -12.46 20.08
N ALA A 97 -1.61 -11.77 19.01
CA ALA A 97 -2.54 -11.26 18.02
C ALA A 97 -3.17 -12.44 17.25
N THR A 98 -4.49 -12.53 17.31
CA THR A 98 -5.31 -13.38 16.43
C THR A 98 -5.76 -12.55 15.24
N TYR A 99 -5.64 -13.09 14.03
CA TYR A 99 -6.02 -12.39 12.82
C TYR A 99 -7.30 -12.96 12.24
N ARG A 100 -8.17 -12.06 11.77
CA ARG A 100 -9.37 -12.39 11.02
C ARG A 100 -9.38 -11.59 9.73
N SER A 101 -9.91 -12.17 8.67
CA SER A 101 -10.07 -11.49 7.39
C SER A 101 -11.47 -11.68 6.83
N GLN A 102 -11.84 -10.82 5.90
CA GLN A 102 -13.10 -10.88 5.20
C GLN A 102 -12.87 -10.45 3.75
N ARG A 103 -13.45 -11.20 2.82
CA ARG A 103 -13.38 -10.96 1.37
C ARG A 103 -14.63 -10.27 0.86
#